data_AF-Q12UE6-F1
#
_entry.id   AF-Q12UE6-F1
#
_cell.length_a   1.000
_cell.length_b   1.000
_cell.length_c   1.000
_cell.angle_alpha   90.00
_cell.angle_beta   90.00
_cell.angle_gamma   90.00
#
_symmetry.space_group_name_H-M   'P 1'
#
loop_
_entity.id
_entity.type
_entity.pdbx_description
1 polymer ?
#
loop_
_entity_poly.entity_id
_entity_poly.type
_entity_poly.pdbx_seq_one_letter_code
_entity_poly.pdbx_strand_id
1 'polypeptide(L)'
;MHSSPFTRVLHESFRKIVLFIFTLLSLTIISGVLMYFIEGRTGGFANIPDSIYWAITTLTTIGYGDIVPQTDIGRAVNSIITLLGSSIIIIPIVIVIGEIYNSLYKAISGGSEDK
;
A
#
# COMPACT_ATOMS: atom_id res chain seq x y z
N MET A 1 -13.83 -22.70 -23.39
CA MET A 1 -14.15 -21.48 -22.62
C MET A 1 -12.94 -20.56 -22.73
N HIS A 2 -12.96 -19.60 -23.67
CA HIS A 2 -11.85 -18.66 -23.85
C HIS A 2 -11.78 -17.74 -22.63
N SER A 3 -10.83 -17.97 -21.73
CA SER A 3 -10.50 -17.00 -20.68
C SER A 3 -10.04 -15.72 -21.36
N SER A 4 -10.81 -14.65 -21.25
CA SER A 4 -10.48 -13.37 -21.87
C SER A 4 -9.10 -12.90 -21.36
N PRO A 5 -8.29 -12.20 -22.17
CA PRO A 5 -6.96 -11.70 -21.78
C PRO A 5 -6.98 -10.95 -20.43
N PHE A 6 -8.10 -10.30 -20.12
CA PHE A 6 -8.38 -9.62 -18.87
C PHE A 6 -8.37 -10.56 -17.64
N THR A 7 -9.05 -11.71 -17.71
CA THR A 7 -9.11 -12.67 -16.59
C THR A 7 -7.74 -13.24 -16.23
N ARG A 8 -6.88 -13.43 -17.24
CA ARG A 8 -5.49 -13.90 -17.04
C ARG A 8 -4.65 -12.86 -16.30
N VAL A 9 -4.71 -11.60 -16.73
CA VAL A 9 -3.97 -10.50 -16.09
C VAL A 9 -4.43 -10.30 -14.65
N LEU A 10 -5.74 -10.38 -14.38
CA LEU A 10 -6.27 -10.30 -13.03
C LEU A 10 -5.74 -11.43 -12.14
N HIS A 11 -5.77 -12.68 -12.61
CA HIS A 11 -5.30 -13.82 -11.84
C HIS A 11 -3.81 -13.75 -11.50
N GLU A 12 -2.97 -13.34 -12.47
CA GLU A 12 -1.52 -13.19 -12.24
C GLU A 12 -1.19 -12.03 -11.30
N SER A 13 -1.92 -10.91 -11.44
CA SER A 13 -1.74 -9.74 -10.57
C SER A 13 -2.23 -9.99 -9.15
N PHE A 14 -3.26 -10.84 -8.96
CA PHE A 14 -3.93 -11.04 -7.68
C PHE A 14 -2.98 -11.43 -6.55
N ARG A 15 -2.12 -12.45 -6.75
CA ARG A 15 -1.15 -12.87 -5.73
C ARG A 15 -0.22 -11.74 -5.31
N LYS A 16 0.25 -10.95 -6.28
CA LYS A 16 1.17 -9.81 -6.04
C LYS A 16 0.46 -8.66 -5.32
N ILE A 17 -0.79 -8.38 -5.69
CA ILE A 17 -1.63 -7.37 -5.03
C ILE A 17 -1.94 -7.77 -3.59
N VAL A 18 -2.25 -9.05 -3.33
CA VAL A 18 -2.48 -9.55 -1.96
C VAL A 18 -1.25 -9.40 -1.09
N LEU A 19 -0.06 -9.75 -1.60
CA LEU A 19 1.21 -9.53 -0.88
C LEU A 19 1.47 -8.05 -0.60
N PHE A 20 1.17 -7.18 -1.57
CA PHE A 20 1.27 -5.73 -1.40
C PHE A 20 0.32 -5.21 -0.31
N ILE A 21 -0.94 -5.62 -0.31
CA ILE A 21 -1.92 -5.25 0.72
C ILE A 21 -1.46 -5.75 2.09
N PHE A 22 -0.95 -6.97 2.18
CA PHE A 22 -0.41 -7.53 3.43
C PHE A 22 0.77 -6.71 3.97
N THR A 23 1.64 -6.24 3.07
CA THR A 23 2.78 -5.37 3.41
C THR A 23 2.29 -4.01 3.92
N LEU A 24 1.30 -3.41 3.25
CA LEU A 24 0.68 -2.15 3.67
C LEU A 24 -0.01 -2.26 5.05
N LEU A 25 -0.76 -3.33 5.28
CA LEU A 25 -1.41 -3.58 6.58
C LEU A 25 -0.37 -3.76 7.69
N SER A 26 0.71 -4.49 7.42
CA SER A 26 1.80 -4.69 8.38
C SER A 26 2.46 -3.35 8.72
N LEU A 27 2.79 -2.53 7.72
CA LEU A 27 3.38 -1.20 7.93
C LEU A 27 2.45 -0.27 8.70
N THR A 28 1.15 -0.35 8.44
CA THR A 28 0.11 0.40 9.15
C THR A 28 0.08 0.04 10.62
N ILE A 29 0.03 -1.25 10.96
CA ILE A 29 0.00 -1.70 12.35
C ILE A 29 1.28 -1.27 13.06
N ILE A 30 2.44 -1.47 12.44
CA ILE A 30 3.75 -1.08 13.01
C ILE A 30 3.80 0.43 13.26
N SER A 31 3.39 1.23 12.28
CA SER A 31 3.40 2.70 12.39
C SER A 31 2.43 3.20 13.46
N GLY A 32 1.23 2.61 13.55
CA GLY A 32 0.23 2.95 14.56
C GLY A 32 0.70 2.59 15.97
N VAL A 33 1.26 1.39 16.17
CA VAL A 33 1.84 1.00 17.46
C VAL A 33 3.02 1.88 17.84
N LEU A 34 3.91 2.18 16.89
CA LEU A 34 5.04 3.08 17.12
C LEU A 34 4.56 4.46 17.60
N MET A 35 3.56 5.04 16.93
CA MET A 35 3.01 6.33 17.31
C MET A 35 2.24 6.30 18.62
N TYR A 36 1.57 5.20 18.95
CA TYR A 36 0.99 5.03 20.29
C TYR A 36 2.06 5.13 21.39
N PHE A 37 3.25 4.56 21.18
CA PHE A 37 4.34 4.69 22.15
C PHE A 37 4.95 6.09 22.22
N ILE A 38 5.01 6.82 21.10
CA ILE A 38 5.60 8.17 21.03
C ILE A 38 4.62 9.23 21.55
N GLU A 39 3.36 9.14 21.14
CA GLU A 39 2.33 10.16 21.35
C GLU A 39 1.20 9.70 22.28
N GLY A 40 1.28 8.55 22.95
CA GLY A 40 0.15 7.93 23.67
C GLY A 40 -0.53 8.78 24.76
N ARG A 41 0.07 9.93 25.12
CA ARG A 41 -0.46 10.90 26.09
C ARG A 41 -0.95 12.20 25.44
N THR A 42 -0.88 12.32 24.12
CA THR A 42 -1.05 13.55 23.33
C THR A 42 -1.79 13.28 22.02
N GLY A 43 -2.38 14.33 21.44
CA GLY A 43 -2.75 14.33 20.02
C GLY A 43 -3.76 13.30 19.51
N GLY A 44 -4.52 12.64 20.39
CA GLY A 44 -5.52 11.63 20.01
C GLY A 44 -5.00 10.19 19.94
N PHE A 45 -3.72 9.94 20.27
CA PHE A 45 -3.13 8.58 20.27
C PHE A 45 -3.42 7.80 21.57
N ALA A 46 -4.57 8.03 22.21
CA ALA A 46 -4.86 7.55 23.56
C ALA A 46 -5.02 6.01 23.66
N ASN A 47 -5.30 5.35 22.53
CA ASN A 47 -5.41 3.90 22.47
C ASN A 47 -4.83 3.38 21.12
N ILE A 48 -4.55 2.07 21.08
CA ILE A 48 -3.96 1.42 19.91
C ILE A 48 -4.87 1.54 18.66
N PRO A 49 -6.21 1.32 18.76
CA PRO A 49 -7.11 1.49 17.62
C PRO A 49 -7.05 2.88 16.97
N ASP A 50 -7.08 3.96 17.76
CA ASP A 50 -7.03 5.34 17.26
C ASP A 50 -5.68 5.62 16.57
N SER A 51 -4.60 5.07 17.11
CA SER A 51 -3.26 5.18 16.52
C SER A 51 -3.13 4.41 15.21
N ILE A 52 -3.78 3.24 15.10
CA ILE A 52 -3.87 2.47 13.85
C ILE A 52 -4.73 3.22 12.84
N TYR A 53 -5.84 3.83 13.24
CA TYR A 53 -6.67 4.66 12.37
C TYR A 53 -5.86 5.83 11.78
N TRP A 54 -5.08 6.52 12.62
CA TRP A 54 -4.15 7.54 12.15
C TRP A 54 -3.14 6.98 11.12
N ALA A 55 -2.57 5.81 11.38
CA ALA A 55 -1.61 5.19 10.47
C ALA A 55 -2.24 4.80 9.13
N ILE A 56 -3.50 4.30 9.13
CA ILE A 56 -4.26 4.00 7.91
C ILE A 56 -4.38 5.28 7.10
N THR A 57 -4.97 6.33 7.68
CA THR A 57 -5.27 7.57 6.95
C THR A 57 -4.01 8.26 6.44
N THR A 58 -2.91 8.20 7.20
CA THR A 58 -1.62 8.77 6.81
C THR A 58 -0.95 7.97 5.69
N LEU A 59 -0.84 6.64 5.81
CA LEU A 59 -0.20 5.80 4.79
C LEU A 59 -1.01 5.71 3.49
N THR A 60 -2.34 5.82 3.56
CA THR A 60 -3.20 5.93 2.38
C THR A 60 -3.28 7.35 1.84
N THR A 61 -2.53 8.30 2.42
CA THR A 61 -2.48 9.73 2.02
C THR A 61 -3.82 10.46 2.09
N ILE A 62 -4.79 9.92 2.86
CA ILE A 62 -6.09 10.58 3.09
C ILE A 62 -5.90 11.74 4.07
N GLY A 63 -5.26 11.46 5.22
CA GLY A 63 -4.86 12.46 6.22
C GLY A 63 -5.98 13.40 6.65
N TYR A 64 -7.05 12.88 7.28
CA TYR A 64 -8.18 13.70 7.73
C TYR A 64 -7.78 14.82 8.70
N GLY A 65 -6.66 14.65 9.43
CA GLY A 65 -6.10 15.67 10.31
C GLY A 65 -6.80 15.78 11.67
N ASP A 66 -7.69 14.85 11.98
CA ASP A 66 -8.40 14.73 13.26
C ASP A 66 -7.50 14.18 14.38
N ILE A 67 -6.57 13.28 14.04
CA ILE A 67 -5.49 12.82 14.91
C ILE A 67 -4.17 13.26 14.29
N VAL A 68 -3.34 13.97 15.06
CA VAL A 68 -2.06 14.50 14.58
C VAL A 68 -1.02 14.55 15.70
N PRO A 69 0.26 14.22 15.40
CA PRO A 69 1.32 14.24 16.40
C PRO A 69 1.59 15.66 16.92
N GLN A 70 1.73 15.77 18.23
CA GLN A 70 1.96 17.04 18.90
C GLN A 70 3.41 17.23 19.30
N THR A 71 4.15 16.15 19.53
CA THR A 71 5.57 16.22 19.91
C THR A 71 6.45 16.42 18.68
N ASP A 72 7.61 17.05 18.89
CA ASP A 72 8.59 17.26 17.81
C ASP A 72 9.09 15.93 17.22
N ILE A 73 9.27 14.91 18.08
CA ILE A 73 9.66 13.56 17.67
C ILE A 73 8.56 12.91 16.85
N GLY A 74 7.31 12.98 17.30
CA GLY A 74 6.16 12.42 16.56
C GLY A 74 5.96 13.09 15.21
N ARG A 75 6.20 14.41 15.10
CA ARG A 75 6.16 15.13 13.82
C ARG A 75 7.28 14.72 12.87
N ALA A 76 8.50 14.51 13.38
CA ALA A 76 9.61 13.99 12.59
C ALA A 76 9.30 12.58 12.05
N VAL A 77 8.81 11.70 12.91
CA VAL A 77 8.41 10.32 12.55
C VAL A 77 7.26 10.32 11.54
N ASN A 78 6.23 11.14 11.77
CA ASN A 78 5.13 11.32 10.82
C ASN A 78 5.60 11.78 9.43
N SER A 79 6.56 12.70 9.38
CA SER A 79 7.11 13.17 8.10
C SER A 79 7.74 12.01 7.30
N ILE A 80 8.49 11.14 7.98
CA ILE A 80 9.09 9.94 7.37
C ILE A 80 7.99 8.97 6.91
N ILE A 81 7.00 8.69 7.76
CA ILE A 81 5.89 7.77 7.44
C ILE A 81 5.08 8.28 6.25
N THR A 82 4.82 9.58 6.17
CA THR A 82 4.07 10.20 5.07
C THR A 82 4.84 10.07 3.73
N LEU A 83 6.16 10.29 3.75
CA LEU A 83 7.01 10.08 2.57
C LEU A 83 7.03 8.61 2.11
N LEU A 84 7.06 7.68 3.06
CA LEU A 84 6.96 6.25 2.76
C LEU A 84 5.59 5.90 2.17
N GLY A 85 4.49 6.36 2.78
CA GLY A 85 3.12 6.10 2.32
C GLY A 85 2.88 6.54 0.88
N SER A 86 3.27 7.78 0.54
CA SER A 86 3.15 8.31 -0.82
C SER A 86 3.96 7.52 -1.86
N SER A 87 5.13 6.99 -1.48
CA SER A 87 5.96 6.14 -2.36
C SER A 87 5.32 4.77 -2.64
N ILE A 88 4.58 4.23 -1.68
CA ILE A 88 4.03 2.86 -1.74
C ILE A 88 2.83 2.78 -2.72
N ILE A 89 2.09 3.87 -2.93
CA ILE A 89 0.94 3.94 -3.86
C ILE A 89 1.33 3.57 -5.31
N ILE A 90 2.59 3.76 -5.71
CA ILE A 90 3.07 3.48 -7.07
C ILE A 90 3.16 1.97 -7.35
N ILE A 91 3.41 1.15 -6.33
CA ILE A 91 3.68 -0.28 -6.47
C ILE A 91 2.54 -1.07 -7.15
N PRO A 92 1.24 -0.94 -6.77
CA PRO A 92 0.16 -1.70 -7.41
C PRO A 92 0.00 -1.35 -8.90
N ILE A 93 0.22 -0.08 -9.26
CA ILE A 93 0.18 0.38 -10.65
C ILE A 93 1.28 -0.33 -11.45
N VAL A 94 2.51 -0.37 -10.92
CA VAL A 94 3.64 -1.04 -11.57
C VAL A 94 3.40 -2.55 -11.71
N ILE A 95 2.83 -3.20 -10.69
CA ILE A 95 2.49 -4.64 -10.74
C ILE A 95 1.53 -4.92 -11.91
N VAL A 96 0.44 -4.15 -12.01
CA VAL A 96 -0.57 -4.35 -13.06
C VAL A 96 0.00 -4.08 -14.45
N ILE A 97 0.77 -3.00 -14.61
CA ILE A 97 1.43 -2.66 -15.89
C ILE A 97 2.39 -3.79 -16.30
N GLY A 98 3.17 -4.33 -15.37
CA GLY A 98 4.09 -5.43 -15.62
C GLY A 98 3.38 -6.69 -16.13
N GLU A 99 2.22 -7.02 -15.55
CA GLU A 99 1.42 -8.18 -16.01
C GLU A 99 0.73 -7.94 -17.35
N ILE A 100 0.30 -6.72 -17.64
CA ILE A 100 -0.22 -6.35 -18.96
C ILE A 100 0.88 -6.53 -20.01
N TYR A 101 2.09 -6.02 -19.75
CA TYR A 101 3.23 -6.16 -20.66
C TYR A 101 3.59 -7.63 -20.90
N ASN A 102 3.65 -8.44 -19.83
CA ASN A 102 3.89 -9.88 -19.91
C ASN A 102 2.82 -10.61 -20.73
N SER A 103 1.54 -10.26 -20.53
CA SER A 103 0.42 -10.86 -21.27
C SER A 103 0.46 -10.51 -22.77
N LEU A 104 0.82 -9.27 -23.11
CA LEU A 104 0.96 -8.80 -24.50
C LEU A 104 2.18 -9.42 -25.19
N TYR A 105 3.33 -9.44 -24.50
CA TYR A 105 4.54 -10.05 -25.03
C TYR A 105 4.31 -11.52 -25.40
N LYS A 106 3.67 -12.30 -24.51
CA LYS A 106 3.29 -13.70 -24.79
C LYS A 106 2.30 -13.85 -25.94
N ALA A 107 1.35 -12.91 -26.11
CA ALA A 107 0.38 -12.96 -27.21
C ALA A 107 1.04 -12.70 -28.57
N ILE A 108 2.06 -11.82 -28.62
CA ILE A 108 2.81 -11.51 -29.83
C ILE A 108 3.85 -12.61 -30.14
N SER A 109 4.56 -13.11 -29.12
CA SER A 109 5.60 -14.14 -29.30
C SER A 109 5.03 -15.54 -29.53
N GLY A 110 3.86 -15.85 -28.97
CA GLY A 110 3.18 -17.14 -29.18
C GLY A 110 2.49 -17.26 -30.56
N GLY A 111 2.39 -16.18 -31.33
CA GLY A 111 1.83 -16.18 -32.69
C GLY A 111 2.81 -16.61 -33.79
N SER A 112 4.08 -16.92 -33.46
CA SER A 112 5.11 -17.29 -34.44
C SER A 112 5.45 -18.78 -34.51
N GLU A 113 4.86 -19.63 -33.67
CA GLU A 113 5.11 -21.09 -33.67
C GLU A 113 4.04 -21.91 -34.42
N ASP A 114 2.99 -21.27 -34.97
CA ASP A 114 1.88 -21.95 -35.65
C ASP A 114 1.84 -21.64 -37.17
N LYS A 115 2.99 -21.77 -37.84
CA LYS A 115 3.11 -21.80 -39.30
C LYS A 115 4.08 -22.86 -39.78
#